data_AF-A0A9P6YG12-F1
#
_entry.id   AF-A0A9P6YG12-F1
#
_cell.length_a   1.000
_cell.length_b   1.000
_cell.length_c   1.000
_cell.angle_alpha   90.00
_cell.angle_beta   90.00
_cell.angle_gamma   90.00
#
_symmetry.space_group_name_H-M   'P 1'
#
loop_
_entity.id
_entity.type
_entity.pdbx_description
1 polymer ?
#
loop_
_entity_poly.entity_id
_entity_poly.type
_entity_poly.pdbx_seq_one_letter_code
_entity_poly.pdbx_strand_id
1 'polypeptide(L)'
;MNNIDITNDQEFNQQSNTTRAQVEALTIQRYNHEIWTKAEQINKEFVPDLKNWKVDAYQLVSTIHKITETTRLQARASTEIYEQLQYLQSKAAFISEKDSEIFNNTIEQAQRLSIFGFGSAKQQEREAKEVSLKALKLPASIKHLEYTAEDDGKTNSFNRDFVEQLQKARFEDKVLRDASSFRRGSFNTNRGFSGSRGRGGS
;
A
#
# COMPACT_ATOMS: atom_id res chain seq x y z
N MET A 1 61.26 33.91 40.61
CA MET A 1 59.83 33.62 40.88
C MET A 1 59.06 34.02 39.64
N ASN A 2 58.76 33.08 38.75
CA ASN A 2 57.84 33.31 37.62
C ASN A 2 56.80 32.20 37.68
N ASN A 3 55.58 32.55 38.11
CA ASN A 3 54.40 31.71 37.99
C ASN A 3 54.00 31.67 36.51
N ILE A 4 54.03 30.49 35.90
CA ILE A 4 53.48 30.27 34.56
C ILE A 4 52.04 29.80 34.76
N ASP A 5 51.12 30.54 34.15
CA ASP A 5 49.67 30.40 34.25
C ASP A 5 49.18 29.04 33.75
N ILE A 6 48.78 28.17 34.69
CA ILE A 6 48.15 26.87 34.45
C ILE A 6 46.64 27.02 34.10
N THR A 7 46.10 28.24 34.18
CA THR A 7 44.69 28.55 33.97
C THR A 7 44.26 28.60 32.50
N ASN A 8 45.17 28.89 31.56
CA ASN A 8 44.80 29.09 30.15
C ASN A 8 44.50 27.77 29.39
N ASP A 9 45.12 26.66 29.77
CA ASP A 9 44.91 25.37 29.07
C ASP A 9 43.57 24.70 29.41
N GLN A 10 43.01 25.02 30.60
CA GLN A 10 41.71 24.54 31.04
C GLN A 10 40.57 25.25 30.30
N GLU A 11 40.68 26.56 30.07
CA GLU A 11 39.66 27.35 29.37
C GLU A 11 39.64 27.04 27.86
N PHE A 12 40.80 26.85 27.23
CA PHE A 12 40.89 26.50 25.81
C PHE A 12 40.30 25.11 25.50
N ASN A 13 40.52 24.12 26.37
CA ASN A 13 39.91 22.79 26.22
C ASN A 13 38.40 22.79 26.49
N GLN A 14 37.92 23.59 27.43
CA GLN A 14 36.49 23.75 27.68
C GLN A 14 35.77 24.44 26.51
N GLN A 15 36.39 25.48 25.92
CA GLN A 15 35.88 26.15 24.71
C GLN A 15 35.90 25.21 23.50
N SER A 16 36.95 24.40 23.33
CA SER A 16 37.04 23.42 22.23
C SER A 16 35.96 22.34 22.31
N ASN A 17 35.65 21.86 23.52
CA ASN A 17 34.61 20.85 23.75
C ASN A 17 33.20 21.42 23.62
N THR A 18 32.97 22.66 24.08
CA THR A 18 31.69 23.35 23.85
C THR A 18 31.47 23.68 22.38
N THR A 19 32.51 24.06 21.64
CA THR A 19 32.40 24.34 20.21
C THR A 19 32.12 23.07 19.40
N ARG A 20 32.74 21.93 19.75
CA ARG A 20 32.41 20.63 19.12
C ARG A 20 31.01 20.14 19.44
N ALA A 21 30.55 20.27 20.69
CA ALA A 21 29.18 19.94 21.08
C ALA A 21 28.15 20.87 20.41
N GLN A 22 28.49 22.15 20.21
CA GLN A 22 27.65 23.09 19.45
C GLN A 22 27.65 22.78 17.94
N VAL A 23 28.78 22.35 17.37
CA VAL A 23 28.87 21.91 15.97
C VAL A 23 28.11 20.59 15.75
N GLU A 24 28.17 19.65 16.69
CA GLU A 24 27.34 18.42 16.67
C GLU A 24 25.85 18.71 16.84
N ALA A 25 25.48 19.69 17.67
CA ALA A 25 24.11 20.16 17.79
C ALA A 25 23.62 20.92 16.54
N LEU A 26 24.54 21.44 15.70
CA LEU A 26 24.23 22.13 14.45
C LEU A 26 24.22 21.19 13.23
N THR A 27 24.83 20.01 13.31
CA THR A 27 24.80 19.00 12.22
C THR A 27 23.61 18.05 12.29
N ILE A 28 22.89 18.00 13.40
CA ILE A 28 21.52 17.48 13.40
C ILE A 28 20.67 18.55 12.72
N GLN A 29 20.57 18.48 11.38
CA GLN A 29 19.54 19.19 10.65
C GLN A 29 18.23 18.91 11.38
N ARG A 30 17.68 19.94 12.06
CA ARG A 30 16.41 19.81 12.77
C ARG A 30 15.42 19.19 11.80
N TYR A 31 14.83 18.06 12.19
CA TYR A 31 13.83 17.35 11.40
C TYR A 31 12.75 18.37 11.03
N ASN A 32 12.68 18.79 9.77
CA ASN A 32 11.70 19.77 9.30
C ASN A 32 10.33 19.10 9.24
N HIS A 33 9.74 18.89 10.42
CA HIS A 33 8.53 18.09 10.62
C HIS A 33 7.41 18.63 9.73
N GLU A 34 7.22 19.94 9.64
CA GLU A 34 6.06 20.50 8.96
C GLU A 34 6.03 20.30 7.45
N ILE A 35 7.20 20.24 6.79
CA ILE A 35 7.28 20.13 5.33
C ILE A 35 7.32 18.66 4.91
N TRP A 36 8.06 17.81 5.63
CA TRP A 36 8.29 16.42 5.24
C TRP A 36 7.27 15.42 5.81
N THR A 37 6.46 15.82 6.80
CA THR A 37 5.43 14.93 7.39
C THR A 37 4.01 15.20 6.89
N LYS A 38 3.77 16.33 6.22
CA LYS A 38 2.45 16.63 5.63
C LYS A 38 2.35 15.97 4.27
N ALA A 39 1.41 15.04 4.13
CA ALA A 39 1.09 14.46 2.83
C ALA A 39 0.47 15.52 1.92
N GLU A 40 1.04 15.70 0.74
CA GLU A 40 0.44 16.52 -0.30
C GLU A 40 -0.78 15.81 -0.89
N GLN A 41 -1.84 16.56 -1.16
CA GLN A 41 -3.03 16.07 -1.82
C GLN A 41 -3.26 16.84 -3.11
N ILE A 42 -3.70 16.13 -4.15
CA ILE A 42 -4.12 16.74 -5.40
C ILE A 42 -5.33 17.65 -5.14
N ASN A 43 -5.21 18.89 -5.59
CA ASN A 43 -6.30 19.87 -5.67
C ASN A 43 -7.53 19.30 -6.40
N LYS A 44 -8.71 19.37 -5.77
CA LYS A 44 -9.92 18.67 -6.23
C LYS A 44 -10.39 19.13 -7.60
N GLU A 45 -10.19 20.39 -7.91
CA GLU A 45 -10.49 21.04 -9.19
C GLU A 45 -9.77 20.42 -10.39
N PHE A 46 -8.58 19.81 -10.20
CA PHE A 46 -7.82 19.19 -11.29
C PHE A 46 -8.11 17.69 -11.47
N VAL A 47 -8.86 17.07 -10.55
CA VAL A 47 -9.17 15.64 -10.62
C VAL A 47 -9.89 15.25 -11.93
N PRO A 48 -10.86 16.03 -12.46
CA PRO A 48 -11.50 15.70 -13.74
C PRO A 48 -10.50 15.65 -14.90
N ASP A 49 -9.60 16.63 -14.96
CA ASP A 49 -8.60 16.74 -16.03
C ASP A 49 -7.60 15.58 -15.96
N LEU A 50 -7.13 15.25 -14.75
CA LEU A 50 -6.23 14.12 -14.53
C LEU A 50 -6.87 12.76 -14.84
N LYS A 51 -8.19 12.60 -14.61
CA LYS A 51 -8.91 11.38 -14.99
C LYS A 51 -9.04 11.21 -16.51
N ASN A 52 -9.10 12.31 -17.25
CA ASN A 52 -9.14 12.27 -18.71
C ASN A 52 -7.78 11.94 -19.33
N TRP A 53 -6.69 12.17 -18.59
CA TRP A 53 -5.34 11.84 -19.04
C TRP A 53 -5.09 10.33 -19.05
N LYS A 54 -4.68 9.79 -20.21
CA LYS A 54 -4.31 8.38 -20.35
C LYS A 54 -2.83 8.21 -20.04
N VAL A 55 -2.53 7.50 -18.95
CA VAL A 55 -1.16 7.14 -18.58
C VAL A 55 -0.74 5.86 -19.31
N ASP A 56 0.50 5.83 -19.80
CA ASP A 56 1.11 4.60 -20.31
C ASP A 56 1.37 3.63 -19.15
N ALA A 57 0.76 2.44 -19.23
CA ALA A 57 0.88 1.41 -18.20
C ALA A 57 2.33 0.98 -17.97
N TYR A 58 3.16 0.92 -19.02
CA TYR A 58 4.57 0.57 -18.88
C TYR A 58 5.33 1.62 -18.05
N GLN A 59 5.10 2.91 -18.33
CA GLN A 59 5.72 4.00 -17.57
C GLN A 59 5.28 4.00 -16.10
N LEU A 60 3.98 3.79 -15.85
CA LEU A 60 3.46 3.73 -14.48
C LEU A 60 4.07 2.56 -13.70
N VAL A 61 4.07 1.35 -14.28
CA VAL A 61 4.65 0.15 -13.65
C VAL A 61 6.15 0.32 -13.40
N SER A 62 6.89 0.87 -14.37
CA SER A 62 8.32 1.17 -14.20
C SER A 62 8.56 2.16 -13.04
N THR A 63 7.70 3.18 -12.91
CA THR A 63 7.79 4.17 -11.83
C THR A 63 7.52 3.53 -10.48
N ILE A 64 6.49 2.68 -10.37
CA ILE A 64 6.18 1.93 -9.14
C ILE A 64 7.36 1.05 -8.74
N HIS A 65 8.00 0.33 -9.67
CA HIS A 65 9.17 -0.49 -9.36
C HIS A 65 10.38 0.33 -8.88
N LYS A 66 10.63 1.52 -9.44
CA LYS A 66 11.69 2.42 -8.95
C LYS A 66 11.44 2.89 -7.52
N ILE A 67 10.20 3.24 -7.20
CA ILE A 67 9.79 3.62 -5.84
C ILE A 67 9.95 2.42 -4.89
N THR A 68 9.52 1.24 -5.33
CA THR A 68 9.64 -0.02 -4.58
C THR A 68 11.09 -0.33 -4.20
N GLU A 69 12.03 -0.17 -5.13
CA GLU A 69 13.45 -0.42 -4.81
C GLU A 69 13.96 0.56 -3.76
N THR A 70 13.59 1.84 -3.86
CA THR A 70 13.91 2.84 -2.83
C THR A 70 13.33 2.46 -1.47
N THR A 71 12.06 2.00 -1.42
CA THR A 71 11.42 1.53 -0.19
C THR A 71 12.11 0.29 0.39
N ARG A 72 12.57 -0.66 -0.46
CA ARG A 72 13.35 -1.83 -0.01
C ARG A 72 14.70 -1.43 0.55
N LEU A 73 15.38 -0.45 -0.05
CA LEU A 73 16.65 0.07 0.46
C LEU A 73 16.47 0.71 1.85
N GLN A 74 15.42 1.51 2.05
CA GLN A 74 15.07 2.08 3.37
C GLN A 74 14.78 0.99 4.41
N ALA A 75 14.05 -0.07 4.02
CA ALA A 75 13.76 -1.20 4.89
C ALA A 75 15.04 -1.96 5.29
N ARG A 76 15.94 -2.22 4.33
CA ARG A 76 17.25 -2.86 4.57
C ARG A 76 18.10 -2.02 5.53
N ALA A 77 18.20 -0.72 5.31
CA ALA A 77 18.92 0.17 6.21
C ALA A 77 18.34 0.13 7.64
N SER A 78 17.01 0.04 7.76
CA SER A 78 16.34 -0.12 9.07
C SER A 78 16.67 -1.46 9.73
N THR A 79 16.77 -2.55 8.95
CA THR A 79 17.23 -3.85 9.44
C THR A 79 18.68 -3.80 9.93
N GLU A 80 19.57 -3.16 9.17
CA GLU A 80 20.98 -3.02 9.57
C GLU A 80 21.10 -2.24 10.89
N ILE A 81 20.32 -1.17 11.07
CA ILE A 81 20.26 -0.43 12.34
C ILE A 81 19.75 -1.34 13.46
N TYR A 82 18.67 -2.10 13.23
CA TYR A 82 18.14 -3.05 14.21
C TYR A 82 19.19 -4.08 14.64
N GLU A 83 19.91 -4.69 13.69
CA GLU A 83 20.95 -5.69 13.97
C GLU A 83 22.11 -5.08 14.77
N GLN A 84 22.54 -3.85 14.43
CA GLN A 84 23.58 -3.13 15.17
C GLN A 84 23.13 -2.82 16.60
N LEU A 85 21.90 -2.33 16.78
CA LEU A 85 21.36 -2.04 18.12
C LEU A 85 21.17 -3.32 18.95
N GLN A 86 20.74 -4.42 18.33
CA GLN A 86 20.61 -5.73 18.98
C GLN A 86 21.97 -6.25 19.46
N TYR A 87 23.01 -6.10 18.63
CA TYR A 87 24.38 -6.43 19.01
C TYR A 87 24.86 -5.58 20.20
N LEU A 88 24.61 -4.26 20.16
CA LEU A 88 24.96 -3.36 21.26
C LEU A 88 24.18 -3.68 22.55
N GLN A 89 22.92 -4.09 22.45
CA GLN A 89 22.09 -4.51 23.60
C GLN A 89 22.79 -5.61 24.41
N SER A 90 23.41 -6.58 23.72
CA SER A 90 24.09 -7.70 24.37
C SER A 90 25.36 -7.30 25.15
N LYS A 91 25.87 -6.08 24.92
CA LYS A 91 27.12 -5.57 25.50
C LYS A 91 26.92 -4.33 26.38
N ALA A 92 25.74 -3.72 26.33
CA ALA A 92 25.47 -2.47 27.03
C ALA A 92 25.21 -2.72 28.53
N ALA A 93 25.83 -1.91 29.37
CA ALA A 93 25.48 -1.77 30.78
C ALA A 93 24.81 -0.41 30.97
N PHE A 94 23.52 -0.41 31.33
CA PHE A 94 22.77 0.80 31.57
C PHE A 94 22.83 1.16 33.06
N ILE A 95 23.07 2.44 33.36
CA ILE A 95 23.12 2.95 34.74
C ILE A 95 21.70 3.20 35.26
N SER A 96 20.79 3.61 34.38
CA SER A 96 19.39 3.91 34.68
C SER A 96 18.46 2.94 33.95
N GLU A 97 17.40 2.49 34.62
CA GLU A 97 16.33 1.69 34.03
C GLU A 97 15.65 2.44 32.86
N LYS A 98 15.50 3.77 32.97
CA LYS A 98 14.93 4.60 31.90
C LYS A 98 15.78 4.58 30.63
N ASP A 99 17.11 4.55 30.77
CA ASP A 99 18.01 4.52 29.62
C ASP A 99 17.93 3.17 28.90
N SER A 100 17.80 2.09 29.68
CA SER A 100 17.56 0.74 29.14
C SER A 100 16.23 0.65 28.41
N GLU A 101 15.16 1.24 28.96
CA GLU A 101 13.84 1.27 28.34
C GLU A 101 13.86 2.04 27.01
N ILE A 102 14.44 3.25 26.99
CA ILE A 102 14.59 4.05 25.76
C ILE A 102 15.37 3.27 24.69
N PHE A 103 16.44 2.59 25.09
CA PHE A 103 17.25 1.80 24.17
C PHE A 103 16.46 0.62 23.58
N ASN A 104 15.72 -0.13 24.41
CA ASN A 104 14.87 -1.23 23.96
C ASN A 104 13.74 -0.75 23.03
N ASN A 105 13.10 0.37 23.38
CA ASN A 105 12.09 1.00 22.51
C ASN A 105 12.67 1.40 21.15
N THR A 106 13.93 1.86 21.11
CA THR A 106 14.61 2.22 19.86
C THR A 106 14.87 0.99 18.98
N ILE A 107 15.26 -0.14 19.59
CA ILE A 107 15.39 -1.44 18.88
C ILE A 107 14.04 -1.83 18.25
N GLU A 108 12.97 -1.80 19.04
CA GLU A 108 11.64 -2.14 18.53
C GLU A 108 11.18 -1.21 17.40
N GLN A 109 11.47 0.10 17.49
CA GLN A 109 11.15 1.05 16.44
C GLN A 109 11.88 0.73 15.13
N ALA A 110 13.18 0.43 15.19
CA ALA A 110 13.95 0.03 14.01
C ALA A 110 13.39 -1.25 13.38
N GLN A 111 13.02 -2.24 14.20
CA GLN A 111 12.38 -3.47 13.74
C GLN A 111 11.03 -3.20 13.04
N ARG A 112 10.14 -2.43 13.69
CA ARG A 112 8.82 -2.09 13.15
C ARG A 112 8.94 -1.30 11.83
N LEU A 113 9.91 -0.39 11.74
CA LEU A 113 10.17 0.37 10.53
C LEU A 113 10.62 -0.53 9.37
N SER A 114 11.49 -1.50 9.64
CA SER A 114 11.91 -2.48 8.64
C SER A 114 10.73 -3.32 8.13
N ILE A 115 9.92 -3.88 9.04
CA ILE A 115 8.72 -4.66 8.70
C ILE A 115 7.75 -3.82 7.87
N PHE A 116 7.49 -2.59 8.29
CA PHE A 116 6.62 -1.66 7.58
C PHE A 116 7.16 -1.34 6.18
N GLY A 117 8.47 -1.11 6.04
CA GLY A 117 9.11 -0.84 4.75
C GLY A 117 8.99 -2.02 3.78
N PHE A 118 9.29 -3.25 4.22
CA PHE A 118 9.12 -4.43 3.37
C PHE A 118 7.65 -4.72 3.04
N GLY A 119 6.74 -4.53 3.99
CA GLY A 119 5.30 -4.62 3.75
C GLY A 119 4.82 -3.62 2.70
N SER A 120 5.28 -2.37 2.80
CA SER A 120 4.96 -1.30 1.84
C SER A 120 5.50 -1.60 0.45
N ALA A 121 6.74 -2.09 0.34
CA ALA A 121 7.31 -2.51 -0.95
C ALA A 121 6.49 -3.64 -1.60
N LYS A 122 6.05 -4.64 -0.80
CA LYS A 122 5.18 -5.72 -1.31
C LYS A 122 3.83 -5.21 -1.79
N GLN A 123 3.25 -4.22 -1.09
CA GLN A 123 2.01 -3.58 -1.49
C GLN A 123 2.16 -2.81 -2.81
N GLN A 124 3.24 -2.04 -2.97
CA GLN A 124 3.55 -1.34 -4.23
C GLN A 124 3.72 -2.32 -5.40
N GLU A 125 4.38 -3.47 -5.20
CA GLU A 125 4.46 -4.52 -6.22
C GLU A 125 3.10 -5.12 -6.58
N ARG A 126 2.18 -5.20 -5.61
CA ARG A 126 0.80 -5.65 -5.86
C ARG A 126 0.07 -4.65 -6.76
N GLU A 127 0.23 -3.35 -6.50
CA GLU A 127 -0.34 -2.30 -7.34
C GLU A 127 0.24 -2.33 -8.77
N ALA A 128 1.56 -2.52 -8.92
CA ALA A 128 2.19 -2.69 -10.23
C ALA A 128 1.62 -3.90 -10.99
N LYS A 129 1.40 -5.03 -10.30
CA LYS A 129 0.78 -6.22 -10.89
C LYS A 129 -0.66 -5.95 -11.33
N GLU A 130 -1.45 -5.30 -10.49
CA GLU A 130 -2.84 -4.97 -10.81
C GLU A 130 -2.94 -4.06 -12.05
N VAL A 131 -2.10 -3.02 -12.13
CA VAL A 131 -2.02 -2.15 -13.31
C VAL A 131 -1.64 -2.95 -14.56
N SER A 132 -0.65 -3.85 -14.44
CA SER A 132 -0.20 -4.69 -15.54
C SER A 132 -1.30 -5.63 -16.04
N LEU A 133 -2.02 -6.29 -15.13
CA LEU A 133 -3.12 -7.21 -15.46
C LEU A 133 -4.24 -6.48 -16.20
N LYS A 134 -4.62 -5.28 -15.72
CA LYS A 134 -5.61 -4.43 -16.39
C LYS A 134 -5.16 -4.01 -17.79
N ALA A 135 -3.87 -3.70 -17.97
CA ALA A 135 -3.31 -3.29 -19.26
C ALA A 135 -3.25 -4.45 -20.26
N LEU A 136 -2.93 -5.66 -19.81
CA LEU A 136 -2.78 -6.86 -20.66
C LEU A 136 -4.11 -7.43 -21.17
N LYS A 137 -5.24 -7.05 -20.57
CA LYS A 137 -6.60 -7.51 -20.97
C LYS A 137 -6.66 -9.02 -21.19
N LEU A 138 -6.38 -9.78 -20.12
CA LEU A 138 -6.26 -11.24 -20.19
C LEU A 138 -7.46 -11.91 -20.92
N PRO A 139 -7.19 -12.84 -21.86
CA PRO A 139 -8.23 -13.65 -22.48
C PRO A 139 -9.07 -14.41 -21.44
N ALA A 140 -10.36 -14.62 -21.74
CA ALA A 140 -11.29 -15.28 -20.82
C ALA A 140 -10.82 -16.68 -20.36
N SER A 141 -10.08 -17.40 -21.21
CA SER A 141 -9.51 -18.72 -20.90
C SER A 141 -8.51 -18.70 -19.75
N ILE A 142 -7.78 -17.60 -19.56
CA ILE A 142 -6.76 -17.45 -18.51
C ILE A 142 -7.13 -16.37 -17.48
N LYS A 143 -8.31 -15.76 -17.59
CA LYS A 143 -8.78 -14.74 -16.66
C LYS A 143 -8.92 -15.24 -15.23
N HIS A 144 -9.15 -16.54 -15.03
CA HIS A 144 -9.17 -17.16 -13.71
C HIS A 144 -7.79 -17.20 -13.01
N LEU A 145 -6.69 -16.98 -13.77
CA LEU A 145 -5.33 -16.83 -13.24
C LEU A 145 -5.03 -15.39 -12.82
N GLU A 146 -5.93 -14.45 -13.11
CA GLU A 146 -5.88 -13.11 -12.53
C GLU A 146 -5.99 -13.30 -11.02
N TYR A 147 -4.89 -13.08 -10.31
CA TYR A 147 -4.90 -13.02 -8.86
C TYR A 147 -5.89 -11.92 -8.47
N THR A 148 -7.11 -12.30 -8.08
CA THR A 148 -7.98 -11.38 -7.36
C THR A 148 -7.25 -11.01 -6.08
N ALA A 149 -7.04 -9.71 -5.89
CA ALA A 149 -6.37 -9.15 -4.72
C ALA A 149 -7.10 -9.42 -3.37
N GLU A 150 -8.08 -10.33 -3.35
CA GLU A 150 -8.84 -10.77 -2.17
C GLU A 150 -8.13 -11.85 -1.35
N ASP A 151 -6.83 -12.06 -1.55
CA ASP A 151 -6.02 -12.56 -0.43
C ASP A 151 -5.52 -11.33 0.35
N ASP A 152 -6.45 -10.69 1.03
CA ASP A 152 -6.21 -9.74 2.11
C ASP A 152 -6.00 -10.47 3.46
N GLY A 153 -5.65 -11.76 3.41
CA GLY A 153 -5.53 -12.62 4.58
C GLY A 153 -6.86 -12.89 5.28
N LYS A 154 -7.97 -12.44 4.69
CA LYS A 154 -9.31 -12.67 5.23
C LYS A 154 -9.80 -14.02 4.76
N THR A 155 -10.17 -14.86 5.72
CA THR A 155 -10.87 -16.09 5.44
C THR A 155 -12.31 -15.76 5.02
N ASN A 156 -12.71 -16.21 3.84
CA ASN A 156 -14.09 -16.13 3.39
C ASN A 156 -14.99 -16.85 4.41
N SER A 157 -16.11 -16.22 4.79
CA SER A 157 -17.04 -16.78 5.80
C SER A 157 -17.66 -18.11 5.38
N PHE A 158 -17.67 -18.40 4.07
CA PHE A 158 -18.10 -19.67 3.52
C PHE A 158 -16.90 -20.37 2.88
N ASN A 159 -16.80 -21.69 3.10
CA ASN A 159 -15.75 -22.49 2.48
C ASN A 159 -15.98 -22.61 0.96
N ARG A 160 -14.90 -22.92 0.24
CA ARG A 160 -14.94 -23.01 -1.23
C ARG A 160 -15.95 -24.05 -1.72
N ASP A 161 -16.03 -25.19 -1.03
CA ASP A 161 -16.90 -26.31 -1.41
C ASP A 161 -18.38 -25.94 -1.32
N PHE A 162 -18.79 -25.19 -0.29
CA PHE A 162 -20.16 -24.70 -0.17
C PHE A 162 -20.50 -23.71 -1.29
N VAL A 163 -19.59 -22.78 -1.59
CA VAL A 163 -19.80 -21.79 -2.66
C VAL A 163 -19.90 -22.48 -4.03
N GLU A 164 -19.08 -23.49 -4.28
CA GLU A 164 -19.11 -24.29 -5.50
C GLU A 164 -20.43 -25.07 -5.63
N GLN A 165 -20.87 -25.75 -4.57
CA GLN A 165 -22.16 -26.43 -4.54
C GLN A 165 -23.33 -25.48 -4.78
N LEU A 166 -23.31 -24.29 -4.18
CA LEU A 166 -24.33 -23.27 -4.36
C LEU A 166 -24.37 -22.74 -5.80
N GLN A 167 -23.21 -22.48 -6.40
CA GLN A 167 -23.12 -22.03 -7.79
C GLN A 167 -23.61 -23.10 -8.76
N LYS A 168 -23.23 -24.37 -8.53
CA LYS A 168 -23.70 -25.51 -9.31
C LYS A 168 -25.22 -25.66 -9.23
N ALA A 169 -25.79 -25.63 -8.03
CA ALA A 169 -27.24 -25.71 -7.84
C ALA A 169 -27.98 -24.55 -8.52
N ARG A 170 -27.45 -23.31 -8.44
CA ARG A 170 -28.02 -22.14 -9.14
C ARG A 170 -27.95 -22.28 -10.65
N PHE A 171 -26.87 -22.83 -11.17
CA PHE A 171 -26.72 -23.08 -12.59
C PHE A 171 -27.70 -24.14 -13.07
N GLU A 172 -27.82 -25.26 -12.36
CA GLU A 172 -28.78 -26.33 -12.64
C GLU A 172 -30.22 -25.81 -12.59
N ASP A 173 -30.58 -25.05 -11.56
CA ASP A 173 -31.91 -24.44 -11.44
C ASP A 173 -32.21 -23.46 -12.58
N LYS A 174 -31.21 -22.63 -12.96
CA LYS A 174 -31.34 -21.74 -14.12
C LYS A 174 -31.53 -22.51 -15.42
N VAL A 175 -30.76 -23.57 -15.66
CA VAL A 175 -30.89 -24.43 -16.85
C VAL A 175 -32.25 -25.12 -16.87
N LEU A 176 -32.75 -25.63 -15.74
CA LEU A 176 -34.07 -26.24 -15.64
C LEU A 176 -35.19 -25.21 -15.87
N ARG A 177 -35.04 -24.01 -15.32
CA ARG A 177 -35.99 -22.91 -15.52
C ARG A 177 -36.02 -22.44 -16.97
N ASP A 178 -34.87 -22.29 -17.61
CA ASP A 178 -34.76 -21.95 -19.04
C ASP A 178 -35.29 -23.09 -19.92
N ALA A 179 -35.00 -24.35 -19.60
CA ALA A 179 -35.56 -25.51 -20.32
C ALA A 179 -37.08 -25.62 -20.14
N SER A 180 -37.62 -25.20 -19.00
CA SER A 180 -39.06 -25.17 -18.73
C SER A 180 -39.77 -23.97 -19.37
N SER A 181 -39.08 -22.84 -19.59
CA SER A 181 -39.64 -21.63 -20.21
C SER A 181 -39.85 -21.80 -21.71
N PHE A 182 -39.09 -22.67 -22.39
CA PHE A 182 -39.36 -23.09 -23.78
C PHE A 182 -40.70 -23.80 -23.97
N ARG A 183 -41.36 -24.28 -22.90
CA ARG A 183 -42.68 -24.96 -22.97
C ARG A 183 -43.87 -24.10 -22.57
N ARG A 184 -43.69 -22.80 -22.29
CA ARG A 184 -44.77 -21.86 -21.93
C ARG A 184 -44.90 -20.67 -22.87
N GLY A 185 -44.57 -20.88 -24.15
CA GLY A 185 -44.64 -19.81 -25.15
C GLY A 185 -44.86 -20.34 -26.55
N SER A 186 -45.90 -21.15 -26.78
CA SER A 186 -46.39 -21.30 -28.15
C SER A 186 -47.87 -21.69 -28.24
N PHE A 187 -48.56 -20.96 -29.12
CA PHE A 187 -49.90 -21.18 -29.68
C PHE A 187 -51.10 -20.78 -28.83
N ASN A 188 -51.60 -19.55 -29.07
CA ASN A 188 -53.03 -19.40 -29.31
C ASN A 188 -53.28 -18.70 -30.65
N THR A 189 -53.83 -19.48 -31.55
CA THR A 189 -54.31 -19.18 -32.89
C THR A 189 -55.52 -18.25 -32.87
N ASN A 190 -55.47 -17.24 -33.75
CA ASN A 190 -56.58 -16.70 -34.56
C ASN A 190 -58.04 -16.90 -34.07
N ARG A 191 -58.65 -15.81 -33.59
CA ARG A 191 -60.08 -15.43 -33.70
C ARG A 191 -60.10 -13.89 -33.69
N GLY A 192 -60.73 -13.12 -34.54
CA GLY A 192 -61.59 -13.35 -35.70
C GLY A 192 -61.98 -11.95 -36.22
N PHE A 193 -62.17 -11.89 -37.54
CA PHE A 193 -62.86 -10.91 -38.37
C PHE A 193 -63.86 -9.92 -37.71
N SER A 194 -63.65 -8.61 -37.91
CA SER A 194 -64.64 -7.55 -38.28
C SER A 194 -64.04 -6.18 -37.92
N GLY A 195 -63.62 -5.33 -38.86
CA GLY A 195 -64.52 -4.52 -39.68
C GLY A 195 -64.94 -3.25 -38.93
N SER A 196 -64.27 -2.11 -39.15
CA SER A 196 -64.93 -0.86 -39.56
C SER A 196 -63.96 0.29 -39.77
N ARG A 197 -64.32 1.13 -40.74
CA ARG A 197 -63.71 2.38 -41.18
C ARG A 197 -64.11 3.55 -40.26
N GLY A 198 -63.28 4.60 -40.24
CA GLY A 198 -63.60 5.97 -39.81
C GLY A 198 -62.30 6.67 -39.39
N ARG A 199 -61.65 7.55 -40.16
CA ARG A 199 -62.04 8.82 -40.83
C ARG A 199 -62.42 9.92 -39.83
N GLY A 200 -61.58 10.97 -39.78
CA GLY A 200 -61.85 12.29 -39.18
C GLY A 200 -61.18 12.51 -37.82
N GLY A 201 -60.53 13.64 -37.53
CA GLY A 201 -60.41 14.88 -38.28
C GLY A 201 -59.54 15.90 -37.51
N SER A 202 -59.12 16.91 -38.27
CA SER A 202 -58.74 18.29 -37.92
C SER A 202 -57.79 18.55 -36.76
#